data_AF-A0A2U3QEZ1-F1
#
_entry.id   AF-A0A2U3QEZ1-F1
#
_cell.length_a   1.000
_cell.length_b   1.000
_cell.length_c   1.000
_cell.angle_alpha   90.00
_cell.angle_beta   90.00
_cell.angle_gamma   90.00
#
_symmetry.space_group_name_H-M   'P 1'
#
loop_
_entity.id
_entity.type
_entity.pdbx_description
1 polymer ?
#
loop_
_entity_poly.entity_id
_entity_poly.type
_entity_poly.pdbx_seq_one_letter_code
_entity_poly.pdbx_strand_id
1 'polypeptide(L)'
;MNLNSVVIRYHPPLCLIAAKLSAFMVFVSFIAALGGCSVAPSETTVAKAITDYFESSHYKVVDLKIGKIEGMPLSEKKYMGTPGYVVDIVSITIEAQEDKSVDIRRGNQVTFSNANVRLRQDMANKNTWQVSIISGITVP
;
A
#
# COMPACT_ATOMS: atom_id res chain seq x y z
N MET A 1 9.04 -31.20 80.40
CA MET A 1 9.56 -30.87 79.06
C MET A 1 8.53 -31.32 78.04
N ASN A 2 7.84 -30.39 77.37
CA ASN A 2 6.96 -30.69 76.25
C ASN A 2 6.99 -29.50 75.29
N LEU A 3 7.39 -29.75 74.04
CA LEU A 3 7.66 -28.73 73.02
C LEU A 3 6.36 -28.31 72.32
N ASN A 4 6.05 -27.02 72.38
CA ASN A 4 5.01 -26.41 71.55
C ASN A 4 5.52 -26.26 70.11
N SER A 5 4.80 -26.83 69.14
CA SER A 5 5.03 -26.62 67.71
C SER A 5 4.34 -25.33 67.24
N VAL A 6 5.12 -24.38 66.73
CA VAL A 6 4.61 -23.16 66.11
C VAL A 6 4.54 -23.39 64.60
N VAL A 7 3.33 -23.48 64.07
CA VAL A 7 3.06 -23.58 62.63
C VAL A 7 3.03 -22.18 62.03
N ILE A 8 4.08 -21.80 61.31
CA ILE A 8 4.14 -20.53 60.55
C ILE A 8 3.51 -20.77 59.18
N ARG A 9 2.32 -20.20 58.94
CA ARG A 9 1.68 -20.17 57.62
C ARG A 9 2.24 -19.00 56.81
N TYR A 10 2.96 -19.29 55.73
CA TYR A 10 3.36 -18.32 54.73
C TYR A 10 2.15 -17.95 53.84
N HIS A 11 1.67 -16.72 53.94
CA HIS A 11 0.75 -16.12 52.96
C HIS A 11 1.58 -15.46 51.85
N PRO A 12 1.43 -15.85 50.57
CA PRO A 12 2.06 -15.11 49.48
C PRO A 12 1.38 -13.74 49.31
N PRO A 13 2.13 -12.66 49.06
CA PRO A 13 1.54 -11.34 48.87
C PRO A 13 0.79 -11.28 47.53
N LEU A 14 -0.53 -11.09 47.63
CA LEU A 14 -1.46 -10.83 46.52
C LEU A 14 -1.05 -9.67 45.59
N CYS A 15 -0.05 -8.87 45.98
CA CYS A 15 0.44 -7.71 45.24
C CYS A 15 1.21 -8.09 43.94
N LEU A 16 1.79 -9.30 43.87
CA LEU A 16 2.63 -9.69 42.73
C LEU A 16 1.86 -10.16 41.49
N ILE A 17 0.54 -10.38 41.61
CA ILE A 17 -0.32 -10.86 40.52
C ILE A 17 -0.88 -9.68 39.71
N ALA A 18 -1.20 -8.56 40.36
CA ALA A 18 -1.77 -7.38 39.70
C ALA A 18 -0.80 -6.70 38.71
N ALA A 19 0.51 -6.70 38.99
CA ALA A 19 1.52 -6.11 38.11
C ALA A 19 1.71 -6.89 36.78
N LYS A 20 1.46 -8.20 36.77
CA LYS A 20 1.62 -9.04 35.57
C LYS A 20 0.50 -8.86 34.55
N LEU A 21 -0.72 -8.55 35.01
CA LEU A 21 -1.89 -8.32 34.14
C LEU A 21 -1.82 -6.98 33.39
N SER A 22 -1.29 -5.93 34.02
CA SER A 22 -1.12 -4.62 33.39
C SER A 22 -0.11 -4.64 32.24
N ALA A 23 1.04 -5.28 32.43
CA ALA A 23 2.07 -5.41 31.39
C ALA A 23 1.58 -6.22 30.17
N PHE A 24 0.74 -7.23 30.40
CA PHE A 24 0.21 -8.08 29.32
C PHE A 24 -0.79 -7.32 28.42
N MET A 25 -1.67 -6.48 28.99
CA MET A 25 -2.59 -5.65 28.20
C MET A 25 -1.86 -4.59 27.35
N VAL A 26 -0.80 -3.97 27.88
CA VAL A 26 0.00 -3.00 27.12
C VAL A 26 0.72 -3.70 25.96
N PHE A 27 1.25 -4.91 26.17
CA PHE A 27 1.93 -5.68 25.14
C PHE A 27 0.98 -6.13 24.00
N VAL A 28 -0.23 -6.59 24.34
CA VAL A 28 -1.27 -6.94 23.34
C VAL A 28 -1.72 -5.71 22.54
N SER A 29 -1.84 -4.55 23.19
CA SER A 29 -2.18 -3.29 22.51
C SER A 29 -1.07 -2.82 21.55
N PHE A 30 0.20 -3.03 21.90
CA PHE A 30 1.34 -2.70 21.05
C PHE A 30 1.45 -3.62 19.82
N ILE A 31 1.14 -4.91 19.97
CA ILE A 31 1.09 -5.85 18.83
C ILE A 31 -0.11 -5.56 17.92
N ALA A 32 -1.26 -5.19 18.49
CA ALA A 32 -2.45 -4.82 17.71
C ALA A 32 -2.21 -3.56 16.84
N ALA A 33 -1.38 -2.61 17.30
CA ALA A 33 -1.04 -1.41 16.52
C ALA A 33 -0.10 -1.68 15.32
N LEU A 34 0.62 -2.80 15.32
CA LEU A 34 1.50 -3.21 14.20
C LEU A 34 0.76 -4.01 13.13
N GLY A 35 -0.47 -4.47 13.42
CA GLY A 35 -1.31 -5.23 12.52
C GLY A 35 -2.23 -4.35 11.69
N GLY A 36 -1.73 -3.79 10.57
CA GLY A 36 -2.64 -3.46 9.46
C GLY A 36 -2.59 -2.04 8.89
N CYS A 37 -1.55 -1.24 9.14
CA CYS A 37 -1.29 -0.11 8.26
C CYS A 37 -0.70 -0.64 6.95
N SER A 38 -1.55 -0.93 5.96
CA SER A 38 -1.08 -1.07 4.58
C SER A 38 -0.45 0.27 4.20
N VAL A 39 0.89 0.31 4.21
CA VAL A 39 1.65 1.53 3.88
C VAL A 39 1.40 1.84 2.41
N ALA A 40 1.10 3.10 2.12
CA ALA A 40 0.93 3.57 0.75
C ALA A 40 2.19 3.29 -0.08
N PRO A 41 2.05 2.91 -1.37
CA PRO A 41 3.21 2.75 -2.24
C PRO A 41 3.96 4.09 -2.33
N SER A 42 5.29 4.03 -2.36
CA SER A 42 6.10 5.22 -2.60
C SER A 42 5.88 5.74 -4.02
N GLU A 43 6.11 7.03 -4.21
CA GLU A 43 6.03 7.68 -5.53
C GLU A 43 6.91 6.98 -6.57
N THR A 44 8.09 6.50 -6.19
CA THR A 44 8.99 5.73 -7.07
C THR A 44 8.39 4.39 -7.51
N THR A 45 7.69 3.69 -6.61
CA THR A 45 7.00 2.44 -6.92
C THR A 45 5.81 2.69 -7.84
N VAL A 46 5.07 3.77 -7.59
CA VAL A 46 3.97 4.22 -8.45
C VAL A 46 4.47 4.58 -9.85
N ALA A 47 5.53 5.38 -9.94
CA ALA A 47 6.14 5.77 -11.20
C ALA A 47 6.58 4.55 -12.00
N LYS A 48 7.25 3.60 -11.35
CA LYS A 48 7.66 2.35 -11.99
C LYS A 48 6.47 1.56 -12.53
N ALA A 49 5.42 1.38 -11.73
CA ALA A 49 4.24 0.62 -12.17
C ALA A 49 3.55 1.28 -13.38
N ILE A 50 3.50 2.61 -13.44
CA ILE A 50 2.96 3.36 -14.58
C ILE A 50 3.86 3.21 -15.81
N THR A 51 5.18 3.35 -15.64
CA THR A 51 6.15 3.17 -16.73
C THR A 51 6.09 1.75 -17.30
N ASP A 52 6.13 0.73 -16.46
CA ASP A 52 6.07 -0.67 -16.86
C ASP A 52 4.78 -0.96 -17.66
N TYR A 53 3.65 -0.35 -17.27
CA TYR A 53 2.38 -0.45 -18.00
C TYR A 53 2.51 0.12 -19.42
N PHE A 54 3.02 1.33 -19.59
CA PHE A 54 3.15 1.95 -20.92
C PHE A 54 4.20 1.27 -21.80
N GLU A 55 5.32 0.86 -21.21
CA GLU A 55 6.36 0.13 -21.93
C GLU A 55 5.84 -1.20 -22.48
N SER A 56 4.99 -1.90 -21.71
CA SER A 56 4.32 -3.12 -22.17
C SER A 56 3.37 -2.87 -23.36
N SER A 57 2.87 -1.64 -23.53
CA SER A 57 2.03 -1.21 -24.65
C SER A 57 2.82 -0.56 -25.80
N HIS A 58 4.16 -0.67 -25.81
CA HIS A 58 5.05 -0.06 -26.81
C HIS A 58 5.10 1.48 -26.77
N TYR A 59 4.93 2.06 -25.58
CA TYR A 59 5.11 3.49 -25.32
C TYR A 59 6.27 3.71 -24.35
N LYS A 60 7.07 4.74 -24.61
CA LYS A 60 8.11 5.18 -23.68
C LYS A 60 7.59 6.37 -22.87
N VAL A 61 7.69 6.30 -21.55
CA VAL A 61 7.38 7.45 -20.69
C VAL A 61 8.59 8.39 -20.69
N VAL A 62 8.40 9.61 -21.17
CA VAL A 62 9.45 10.64 -21.27
C VAL A 62 9.44 11.56 -20.05
N ASP A 63 8.25 11.93 -19.60
CA ASP A 63 8.03 12.74 -18.41
C ASP A 63 6.82 12.21 -17.65
N LEU A 64 6.91 12.15 -16.33
CA LEU A 64 5.81 11.72 -15.46
C LEU A 64 5.83 12.58 -14.20
N LYS A 65 4.74 13.32 -14.00
CA LYS A 65 4.51 14.12 -12.80
C LYS A 65 3.34 13.55 -12.02
N ILE A 66 3.68 12.86 -10.94
CA ILE A 66 2.69 12.33 -10.00
C ILE A 66 2.17 13.46 -9.13
N GLY A 67 0.87 13.46 -8.89
CA GLY A 67 0.18 14.36 -7.98
C GLY A 67 -0.03 13.67 -6.63
N LYS A 68 -1.29 13.34 -6.34
CA LYS A 68 -1.68 12.72 -5.07
C LYS A 68 -1.77 11.20 -5.21
N ILE A 69 -1.39 10.51 -4.13
CA ILE A 69 -1.58 9.07 -3.97
C ILE A 69 -2.54 8.88 -2.80
N GLU A 70 -3.75 8.41 -3.09
CA GLU A 70 -4.81 8.25 -2.11
C GLU A 70 -5.24 6.80 -2.02
N GLY A 71 -5.60 6.35 -0.81
CA GLY A 71 -6.16 5.03 -0.63
C GLY A 71 -7.50 4.93 -1.35
N MET A 72 -7.76 3.80 -2.01
CA MET A 72 -9.04 3.57 -2.68
C MET A 72 -10.21 3.72 -1.69
N PRO A 73 -11.35 4.32 -2.12
CA PRO A 73 -12.51 4.50 -1.24
C PRO A 73 -13.02 3.15 -0.70
N LEU A 74 -13.54 3.18 0.53
CA LEU A 74 -13.98 1.98 1.26
C LEU A 74 -15.04 1.15 0.51
N SER A 75 -15.88 1.82 -0.29
CA SER A 75 -16.88 1.18 -1.16
C SER A 75 -16.25 0.26 -2.20
N GLU A 76 -15.09 0.62 -2.74
CA GLU A 76 -14.36 -0.16 -3.74
C GLU A 76 -13.43 -1.22 -3.10
N LYS A 77 -12.85 -0.92 -1.92
CA LYS A 77 -11.99 -1.86 -1.17
C LYS A 77 -12.68 -3.18 -0.85
N LYS A 78 -13.97 -3.15 -0.48
CA LYS A 78 -14.74 -4.34 -0.10
C LYS A 78 -14.88 -5.35 -1.25
N TYR A 79 -14.78 -4.90 -2.50
CA TYR A 79 -14.94 -5.74 -3.69
C TYR A 79 -13.63 -6.40 -4.14
N MET A 80 -12.47 -5.88 -3.72
CA MET A 80 -11.19 -6.19 -4.35
C MET A 80 -10.34 -7.18 -3.57
N GLY A 81 -10.51 -7.27 -2.24
CA GLY A 81 -9.73 -8.16 -1.37
C GLY A 81 -8.24 -7.81 -1.24
N THR A 82 -7.70 -6.93 -2.08
CA THR A 82 -6.32 -6.42 -2.03
C THR A 82 -6.26 -4.91 -1.79
N PRO A 83 -5.17 -4.39 -1.22
CA PRO A 83 -4.92 -2.95 -1.15
C PRO A 83 -4.94 -2.32 -2.54
N GLY A 84 -5.71 -1.25 -2.68
CA GLY A 84 -5.81 -0.45 -3.88
C GLY A 84 -5.55 1.03 -3.57
N TYR A 85 -4.92 1.71 -4.52
CA TYR A 85 -4.62 3.14 -4.45
C TYR A 85 -5.09 3.82 -5.73
N VAL A 86 -5.51 5.07 -5.59
CA VAL A 86 -5.87 5.98 -6.66
C VAL A 86 -4.75 7.01 -6.74
N VAL A 87 -4.19 7.18 -7.93
CA VAL A 87 -3.07 8.08 -8.19
C VAL A 87 -3.52 9.13 -9.19
N ASP A 88 -3.44 10.39 -8.78
CA ASP A 88 -3.60 11.51 -9.69
C ASP A 88 -2.27 11.76 -10.41
N ILE A 89 -2.32 11.83 -11.72
CA ILE A 89 -1.21 12.21 -12.59
C ILE A 89 -1.46 13.64 -13.05
N VAL A 90 -0.58 14.55 -12.64
CA VAL A 90 -0.64 15.96 -13.05
C VAL A 90 -0.36 16.06 -14.54
N SER A 91 0.73 15.43 -14.98
CA SER A 91 1.10 15.33 -16.40
C SER A 91 1.86 14.05 -16.68
N ILE A 92 1.67 13.50 -17.87
CA ILE A 92 2.50 12.41 -18.40
C ILE A 92 2.75 12.66 -19.88
N THR A 93 4.01 12.58 -20.29
CA THR A 93 4.42 12.63 -21.69
C THR A 93 4.88 11.25 -22.11
N ILE A 94 4.25 10.70 -23.13
CA ILE A 94 4.61 9.42 -23.71
C ILE A 94 5.05 9.57 -25.17
N GLU A 95 5.97 8.73 -25.58
CA GLU A 95 6.49 8.65 -26.94
C GLU A 95 6.19 7.27 -27.52
N ALA A 96 5.51 7.24 -28.66
CA ALA A 96 5.22 5.98 -29.35
C ALA A 96 6.51 5.36 -29.89
N GLN A 97 6.77 4.09 -29.56
CA GLN A 97 7.93 3.36 -30.10
C GLN A 97 7.62 2.72 -31.46
N GLU A 98 6.35 2.61 -31.81
CA GLU A 98 5.83 2.03 -33.06
C GLU A 98 4.68 2.89 -33.59
N ASP A 99 4.40 2.80 -34.88
CA ASP A 99 3.23 3.45 -35.48
C ASP A 99 1.95 2.72 -35.02
N LYS A 100 1.12 3.42 -34.24
CA LYS A 100 -0.13 2.86 -33.68
C LYS A 100 -1.38 3.37 -34.39
N SER A 101 -1.36 4.62 -34.86
CA SER A 101 -2.46 5.23 -35.60
C SER A 101 -1.97 6.37 -36.49
N VAL A 102 -2.87 6.94 -37.30
CA VAL A 102 -2.55 8.12 -38.13
C VAL A 102 -2.04 9.28 -37.27
N ASP A 103 -2.60 9.42 -36.06
CA ASP A 103 -2.29 10.50 -35.11
C ASP A 103 -1.13 10.15 -34.15
N ILE A 104 -0.82 8.87 -33.98
CA ILE A 104 0.24 8.37 -33.08
C ILE A 104 1.28 7.63 -33.90
N ARG A 105 2.25 8.39 -34.40
CA ARG A 105 3.41 7.90 -35.14
C ARG A 105 4.62 7.75 -34.23
N ARG A 106 5.51 6.82 -34.60
CA ARG A 106 6.76 6.58 -33.90
C ARG A 106 7.56 7.87 -33.72
N GLY A 107 8.06 8.09 -32.50
CA GLY A 107 8.86 9.26 -32.14
C GLY A 107 8.04 10.52 -31.83
N ASN A 108 6.71 10.52 -32.05
CA ASN A 108 5.87 11.62 -31.62
C ASN A 108 5.62 11.53 -30.11
N GLN A 109 5.76 12.66 -29.44
CA GLN A 109 5.43 12.81 -28.03
C GLN A 109 4.02 13.37 -27.86
N VAL A 110 3.26 12.77 -26.95
CA VAL A 110 1.93 13.23 -26.56
C VAL A 110 1.91 13.43 -25.06
N THR A 111 1.46 14.59 -24.61
CA THR A 111 1.32 14.91 -23.19
C THR A 111 -0.14 14.89 -22.80
N PHE A 112 -0.45 14.13 -21.76
CA PHE A 112 -1.75 14.10 -21.11
C PHE A 112 -1.65 14.83 -19.76
N SER A 113 -2.75 15.43 -19.32
CA SER A 113 -2.81 16.14 -18.04
C SER A 113 -4.09 15.76 -17.29
N ASN A 114 -4.04 15.81 -15.97
CA ASN A 114 -5.16 15.45 -15.09
C ASN A 114 -5.67 14.03 -15.32
N ALA A 115 -4.75 13.07 -15.43
CA ALA A 115 -5.08 11.66 -15.58
C ALA A 115 -5.19 11.00 -14.20
N ASN A 116 -5.91 9.89 -14.13
CA ASN A 116 -6.06 9.13 -12.89
C ASN A 116 -5.79 7.65 -13.15
N VAL A 117 -4.95 7.07 -12.30
CA VAL A 117 -4.51 5.68 -12.37
C VAL A 117 -4.90 4.95 -11.11
N ARG A 118 -5.55 3.81 -11.25
CA ARG A 118 -5.84 2.90 -10.15
C ARG A 118 -4.79 1.82 -10.08
N LEU A 119 -4.04 1.80 -8.99
CA LEU A 119 -3.07 0.76 -8.68
C LEU A 119 -3.68 -0.31 -7.79
N ARG A 120 -3.32 -1.56 -8.05
CA ARG A 120 -3.63 -2.70 -7.19
C ARG A 120 -2.37 -3.46 -6.86
N GLN A 121 -2.32 -3.95 -5.63
CA GLN A 121 -1.27 -4.87 -5.23
C GLN A 121 -1.54 -6.25 -5.85
N ASP A 122 -0.51 -6.85 -6.44
CA ASP A 122 -0.60 -8.20 -7.00
C ASP A 122 -0.86 -9.23 -5.88
N MET A 123 -1.75 -10.19 -6.15
CA MET A 123 -2.15 -11.21 -5.16
C MET A 123 -1.06 -12.26 -4.92
N ALA A 124 -0.28 -12.60 -5.94
CA ALA A 124 0.80 -13.58 -5.85
C ALA A 124 2.08 -12.96 -5.28
N ASN A 125 2.36 -11.70 -5.60
CA ASN A 125 3.51 -10.96 -5.10
C ASN A 125 3.09 -9.63 -4.47
N LYS A 126 2.99 -9.60 -3.13
CA LYS A 126 2.64 -8.40 -2.36
C LYS A 126 3.63 -7.24 -2.54
N ASN A 127 4.80 -7.45 -3.13
CA ASN A 127 5.75 -6.35 -3.38
C ASN A 127 5.56 -5.71 -4.77
N THR A 128 4.63 -6.21 -5.57
CA THR A 128 4.37 -5.74 -6.93
C THR A 128 3.05 -4.97 -6.99
N TRP A 129 3.09 -3.84 -7.66
CA TRP A 129 1.93 -2.99 -7.94
C TRP A 129 1.66 -2.96 -9.43
N GLN A 130 0.40 -3.05 -9.80
CA GLN A 130 -0.03 -3.08 -11.20
C GLN A 130 -1.09 -2.01 -11.45
N VAL A 131 -1.02 -1.40 -12.63
CA VAL A 131 -2.06 -0.52 -13.14
C VAL A 131 -3.26 -1.38 -13.51
N SER A 132 -4.40 -1.08 -12.88
CA SER A 132 -5.66 -1.79 -13.11
C SER A 132 -6.61 -1.01 -14.02
N ILE A 133 -6.62 0.31 -13.89
CA ILE A 133 -7.46 1.22 -14.67
C ILE A 133 -6.67 2.51 -14.88
N ILE A 134 -6.74 3.05 -16.09
CA ILE A 134 -6.21 4.36 -16.46
C ILE A 134 -7.33 5.19 -17.06
N SER A 135 -7.42 6.46 -16.68
CA SER A 135 -8.44 7.40 -17.15
C SER A 135 -7.82 8.75 -17.42
N GLY A 136 -8.36 9.49 -18.39
CA GLY A 136 -7.79 10.76 -18.85
C GLY A 136 -6.61 10.61 -19.82
N ILE A 137 -6.27 9.38 -20.23
CA ILE A 137 -5.24 9.08 -21.21
C ILE A 137 -5.88 8.25 -22.33
N THR A 138 -5.90 8.78 -23.55
CA THR A 138 -6.56 8.17 -24.71
C THR A 138 -5.57 7.36 -25.55
N VAL A 139 -4.80 6.48 -24.91
CA VAL A 139 -4.00 5.46 -25.59
C VAL A 139 -4.38 4.07 -25.09
N PRO A 140 -4.39 3.05 -25.98
CA PRO A 140 -4.80 1.69 -25.65
C PRO A 140 -3.82 0.96 -24.74
#